data_AF-A0AA42BQX2-F1
#
_entry.id   AF-A0AA42BQX2-F1
#
_cell.length_a   1.000
_cell.length_b   1.000
_cell.length_c   1.000
_cell.angle_alpha   90.00
_cell.angle_beta   90.00
_cell.angle_gamma   90.00
#
_symmetry.space_group_name_H-M   'P 1'
#
loop_
_entity.id
_entity.type
_entity.pdbx_description
1 polymer ?
#
loop_
_entity_poly.entity_id
_entity_poly.type
_entity_poly.pdbx_seq_one_letter_code
_entity_poly.pdbx_strand_id
1 'polypeptide(L)'
;VPGTSSAYAERIIGGYYLNIEPDRAALARYGLSIGDVQAVVASALGGETVTTTVEGRERYAVNIRYPRELRDDPQAIATEV
;
A
#
# COMPACT_ATOMS: atom_id res chain seq x y z
N VAL A 1 -39.16 8.42 9.58
CA VAL A 1 -40.25 7.42 9.76
C VAL A 1 -40.60 7.38 11.25
N PRO A 2 -41.88 7.42 11.64
CA PRO A 2 -42.25 7.34 13.05
C PRO A 2 -41.77 6.00 13.63
N GLY A 3 -40.93 6.03 14.67
CA GLY A 3 -40.35 4.83 15.30
C GLY A 3 -38.86 4.58 15.04
N THR A 4 -38.19 5.39 14.23
CA THR A 4 -36.74 5.27 14.01
C THR A 4 -35.96 6.00 15.10
N SER A 5 -35.22 5.26 15.94
CA SER A 5 -34.35 5.82 16.99
C SER A 5 -33.05 6.40 16.43
N SER A 6 -32.52 5.86 15.34
CA SER A 6 -31.45 6.46 14.55
C SER A 6 -31.44 5.91 13.11
N ALA A 7 -31.17 6.79 12.15
CA ALA A 7 -30.88 6.43 10.76
C ALA A 7 -29.56 7.11 10.40
N TYR A 8 -28.52 6.31 10.17
CA TYR A 8 -27.22 6.78 9.71
C TYR A 8 -27.08 6.46 8.23
N ALA A 9 -26.87 7.49 7.41
CA ALA A 9 -26.40 7.34 6.04
C ALA A 9 -24.87 7.39 6.08
N GLU A 10 -24.22 6.26 5.91
CA GLU A 10 -22.76 6.22 5.77
C GLU A 10 -22.38 6.94 4.46
N ARG A 11 -21.83 8.16 4.57
CA ARG A 11 -21.13 8.78 3.44
C ARG A 11 -19.78 8.09 3.32
N ILE A 12 -19.63 7.21 2.33
CA ILE A 12 -18.35 6.62 1.90
C ILE A 12 -17.51 7.72 1.19
N ILE A 13 -17.29 8.86 1.84
CA ILE A 13 -16.60 10.03 1.28
C ILE A 13 -15.61 10.50 2.34
N GLY A 14 -14.56 9.71 2.55
CA GLY A 14 -13.59 10.04 3.61
C GLY A 14 -12.51 8.99 3.84
N GLY A 15 -12.08 8.27 2.80
CA GLY A 15 -10.86 7.48 2.91
C GLY A 15 -9.67 8.43 3.06
N TYR A 16 -8.77 8.14 4.00
CA TYR A 16 -7.46 8.77 4.01
C TYR A 16 -6.62 8.14 2.89
N TYR A 17 -6.07 8.97 2.01
CA TYR A 17 -5.20 8.56 0.92
C TYR A 17 -3.79 9.09 1.16
N LEU A 18 -2.81 8.21 0.98
CA LEU A 18 -1.41 8.61 0.86
C LEU A 18 -1.08 8.65 -0.63
N ASN A 19 -0.87 9.86 -1.16
CA ASN A 19 -0.46 10.05 -2.55
C ASN A 19 1.06 10.14 -2.63
N ILE A 20 1.67 9.23 -3.39
CA ILE A 20 3.11 9.21 -3.63
C ILE A 20 3.35 9.70 -5.06
N GLU A 21 3.96 10.87 -5.19
CA GLU A 21 4.21 11.52 -6.48
C GLU A 21 5.72 11.55 -6.77
N PRO A 22 6.23 10.68 -7.66
CA PRO A 22 7.66 10.61 -7.94
C PRO A 22 8.16 11.83 -8.73
N ASP A 23 9.28 12.43 -8.31
CA ASP A 23 9.92 13.52 -9.06
C ASP A 23 10.62 12.95 -10.31
N ARG A 24 9.98 13.12 -11.46
CA ARG A 24 10.50 12.68 -12.76
C ARG A 24 11.87 13.28 -13.09
N ALA A 25 12.15 14.53 -12.72
CA ALA A 25 13.42 15.18 -13.00
C ALA A 25 14.56 14.63 -12.14
N ALA A 26 14.26 14.25 -10.89
CA ALA A 26 15.20 13.54 -10.03
C ALA A 26 15.46 12.11 -10.53
N LEU A 27 14.41 11.36 -10.86
CA LEU A 27 14.52 9.97 -11.33
C LEU A 27 15.31 9.85 -12.64
N ALA A 28 15.16 10.81 -13.55
CA ALA A 28 15.91 10.83 -14.80
C ALA A 28 17.44 10.88 -14.58
N ARG A 29 17.91 11.45 -13.47
CA ARG A 29 19.35 11.49 -13.12
C ARG A 29 19.90 10.12 -12.76
N TYR A 30 19.04 9.23 -12.27
CA TYR A 30 19.38 7.86 -11.89
C TYR A 30 19.00 6.84 -12.98
N GLY A 31 18.46 7.29 -14.11
CA GLY A 31 17.99 6.40 -15.18
C GLY A 31 16.78 5.54 -14.79
N LEU A 32 16.05 5.91 -13.73
CA LEU A 32 14.91 5.17 -13.22
C LEU A 32 13.63 5.57 -13.95
N SER A 33 12.80 4.59 -14.29
CA SER A 33 11.46 4.87 -14.80
C SER A 33 10.48 5.09 -13.64
N ILE A 34 9.42 5.86 -13.90
CA ILE A 34 8.33 6.04 -12.93
C ILE A 34 7.66 4.68 -12.62
N GLY A 35 7.58 3.80 -13.62
CA GLY A 35 6.99 2.48 -13.45
C GLY A 35 7.77 1.63 -12.44
N ASP A 36 9.11 1.68 -12.49
CA ASP A 36 9.95 0.93 -11.57
C ASP A 36 9.77 1.40 -10.12
N VAL A 37 9.72 2.71 -9.91
CA VAL A 37 9.49 3.30 -8.58
C VAL A 37 8.11 2.92 -8.05
N GLN A 38 7.07 3.04 -8.89
CA GLN A 38 5.72 2.66 -8.47
C GLN A 38 5.58 1.17 -8.18
N ALA A 39 6.29 0.30 -8.92
CA ALA A 39 6.30 -1.13 -8.66
C ALA A 39 6.95 -1.47 -7.30
N VAL A 40 8.08 -0.82 -6.98
CA VAL A 40 8.74 -0.99 -5.67
C VAL A 40 7.87 -0.47 -4.54
N VAL A 41 7.28 0.71 -4.68
CA VAL A 41 6.38 1.28 -3.67
C VAL A 41 5.16 0.38 -3.44
N ALA A 42 4.57 -0.18 -4.50
CA ALA A 42 3.44 -1.08 -4.41
C ALA A 42 3.78 -2.39 -3.67
N SER A 43 4.93 -3.00 -3.95
CA SER A 43 5.36 -4.23 -3.28
C SER A 43 5.82 -3.99 -1.84
N ALA A 44 6.53 -2.89 -1.58
CA ALA A 44 7.02 -2.52 -0.25
C ALA A 44 5.89 -2.17 0.72
N LEU A 45 4.91 -1.35 0.28
CA LEU A 45 3.81 -0.86 1.12
C LEU A 45 2.57 -1.76 1.06
N GLY A 46 2.16 -2.17 -0.14
CA GLY A 46 0.97 -3.01 -0.37
C GLY A 46 1.20 -4.48 -0.05
N GLY A 47 2.46 -4.93 -0.12
CA GLY A 47 2.85 -6.32 0.04
C GLY A 47 2.57 -7.13 -1.22
N GLU A 48 3.52 -7.95 -1.62
CA GLU A 48 3.42 -8.81 -2.80
C GLU A 48 3.34 -10.29 -2.38
N THR A 49 2.42 -11.04 -2.97
CA THR A 49 2.40 -12.50 -2.81
C THR A 49 3.46 -13.10 -3.73
N VAL A 50 4.55 -13.57 -3.14
CA VAL A 50 5.73 -14.06 -3.89
C VAL A 50 5.59 -15.54 -4.24
N THR A 51 4.97 -16.33 -3.37
CA THR A 51 4.78 -17.76 -3.60
C THR A 51 3.64 -18.31 -2.77
N THR A 52 3.31 -19.59 -2.96
CA THR A 52 2.38 -20.33 -2.12
C THR A 52 3.07 -21.54 -1.53
N THR A 53 3.04 -21.71 -0.21
CA THR A 53 3.45 -22.98 0.42
C THR A 53 2.33 -23.99 0.28
N VAL A 54 2.70 -25.27 0.12
CA VAL A 54 1.77 -26.40 0.06
C VAL A 54 2.02 -27.25 1.29
N GLU A 55 1.03 -27.33 2.17
CA GLU A 55 1.07 -28.11 3.40
C GLU A 55 -0.03 -29.18 3.32
N GLY A 56 0.34 -30.36 2.83
CA GLY A 56 -0.60 -31.44 2.55
C GLY A 56 -1.59 -31.09 1.43
N ARG A 57 -2.86 -30.86 1.78
CA ARG A 57 -3.93 -30.44 0.85
C ARG A 57 -4.21 -28.93 0.90
N GLU A 58 -3.56 -28.22 1.82
CA GLU A 58 -3.77 -26.79 2.03
C GLU A 58 -2.72 -25.98 1.29
N ARG A 59 -3.11 -24.79 0.84
CA ARG A 59 -2.24 -23.83 0.15
C ARG A 59 -2.29 -22.51 0.90
N TYR A 60 -1.13 -22.02 1.33
CA TYR A 60 -0.99 -20.75 2.02
C TYR A 60 -0.19 -19.76 1.19
N ALA A 61 -0.68 -18.54 1.05
CA ALA A 61 0.04 -17.48 0.33
C ALA A 61 1.16 -16.90 1.20
N VAL A 62 2.36 -16.79 0.64
CA VAL A 62 3.50 -16.12 1.26
C VAL A 62 3.58 -14.70 0.72
N ASN A 63 3.32 -13.72 1.58
CA ASN A 63 3.38 -12.31 1.25
C ASN A 63 4.67 -11.68 1.82
N ILE A 64 5.39 -10.94 0.98
CA ILE A 64 6.54 -10.14 1.37
C ILE A 64 6.14 -8.67 1.37
N ARG A 65 6.51 -7.97 2.45
CA ARG A 65 6.26 -6.54 2.67
C ARG A 65 7.34 -5.98 3.58
N TYR A 66 7.57 -4.68 3.50
CA TYR A 66 8.54 -4.04 4.39
C TYR A 66 8.09 -4.09 5.87
N PRO A 67 9.05 -4.14 6.81
CA PRO A 67 8.78 -4.03 8.24
C PRO A 67 7.86 -2.84 8.54
N ARG A 68 6.97 -3.01 9.52
CA ARG A 68 5.96 -2.00 9.85
C ARG A 68 6.59 -0.65 10.20
N GLU A 69 7.74 -0.65 10.85
CA GLU A 69 8.51 0.52 11.29
C GLU A 69 8.92 1.45 10.13
N LEU A 70 9.00 0.93 8.90
CA LEU A 70 9.37 1.72 7.71
C LEU A 70 8.13 2.28 6.96
N ARG A 71 6.92 1.95 7.43
CA ARG A 71 5.66 2.27 6.74
C ARG A 71 4.52 2.70 7.67
N ASP A 72 4.82 2.96 8.94
CA ASP A 72 3.83 3.39 9.92
C ASP A 72 3.54 4.89 9.84
N ASP A 73 4.49 5.67 9.31
CA ASP A 73 4.41 7.12 9.18
C ASP A 73 4.79 7.60 7.75
N PRO A 74 4.09 8.60 7.18
CA PRO A 74 4.43 9.17 5.88
C PRO A 74 5.87 9.69 5.76
N GLN A 75 6.47 10.17 6.85
CA GLN A 75 7.85 10.63 6.87
C GLN A 75 8.84 9.47 6.76
N ALA A 76 8.53 8.34 7.40
CA ALA A 76 9.31 7.11 7.27
C ALA A 76 9.26 6.61 5.83
N ILE A 77 8.07 6.62 5.21
CA ILE A 77 7.89 6.25 3.80
C ILE A 77 8.69 7.19 2.88
N ALA A 78 8.75 8.48 3.18
CA ALA A 78 9.48 9.44 2.34
C ALA A 78 11.02 9.31 2.40
N THR A 79 11.55 8.64 3.43
CA THR A 79 13.00 8.60 3.70
C THR A 79 13.60 7.21 3.54
N GLU A 80 12.83 6.16 3.85
CA GLU A 80 13.31 4.77 3.97
C GLU A 80 12.79 3.85 2.84
N VAL A 81 11.90 4.34 1.97
CA VAL A 81 11.31 3.62 0.83
C VAL A 81 11.63 4.34 -0.47
#